data_AF-A0A1G1DNM6-F1
#
_entry.id   AF-A0A1G1DNM6-F1
#
_cell.length_a   1.000
_cell.length_b   1.000
_cell.length_c   1.000
_cell.angle_alpha   90.00
_cell.angle_beta   90.00
_cell.angle_gamma   90.00
#
_symmetry.space_group_name_H-M   'P 1'
#
loop_
_entity.id
_entity.type
_entity.pdbx_description
1 polymer ?
#
loop_
_entity_poly.entity_id
_entity_poly.type
_entity_poly.pdbx_seq_one_letter_code
_entity_poly.pdbx_strand_id
1 'polypeptide(L)'
;MKYDTILLTGDKKASKSVFGMNKSLIELDGIPLFMYVLSALQDVDDIGNIYVVGPKSKIEELLKKYSGKIILRKNVIAVEQRDNLYENIWHTFLASIDGYSAGDEYQNPSLMDKAVFVVAGDMPLITPHEIKEFLSRCDMSNHDYCIGMTPETALRYYYPSNEKMGIKLAYLHLKENRYRISNLHLVKPFKIANREYIEKIYEYRYQKDIKNIVKLTFELIRKHAGYKNLLFYIFVQMALFFSHIRLEFLSLFFRQFVSVKMAEGIVSNVLKTRLKLVETSFGGAALDVDNERDFNIIKVMHKEWMEYQKDRRQKQEVRSQKKNSFLLLLVSCILPLASCFLLLVPANAYAWGAGIHMKEGVFILDNLKLILPHIADILKAFPYDYLYGCISADIFIGKGHKRRDDHCHNWSIGQKMLKYADSNETNAFSYGYLSHLAADVIAHNFYIPNQLYLTSSTKRFGHIYWEFRSDEYIEKKYWKIAKTVINRHNHHNDEFMQDIIKKKIISFNTKKRLYSHSINVNDITLWQKAVTMVSKSSRWDVEKKYIEFLNKLSLNIVVSLLKNPHSSLCLKYDPVGTDNLMSSKRIRRIAIVLNGRFPVENGFDIPEEILKLNYV
;
A
#
# COMPACT_ATOMS: atom_id res chain seq x y z
N MET A 1 -39.55 5.17 -4.75
CA MET A 1 -39.93 4.39 -3.55
C MET A 1 -39.39 5.12 -2.34
N LYS A 2 -40.16 5.30 -1.28
CA LYS A 2 -39.66 5.93 -0.05
C LYS A 2 -39.11 4.87 0.90
N TYR A 3 -38.00 5.15 1.56
CA TYR A 3 -37.37 4.25 2.53
C TYR A 3 -37.63 4.74 3.95
N ASP A 4 -38.14 3.85 4.79
CA ASP A 4 -38.06 4.06 6.24
C ASP A 4 -36.58 4.20 6.63
N THR A 5 -36.30 5.08 7.58
CA THR A 5 -34.93 5.41 7.98
C THR A 5 -34.72 5.20 9.46
N ILE A 6 -33.61 4.57 9.83
CA ILE A 6 -33.15 4.41 11.21
C ILE A 6 -31.99 5.38 11.43
N LEU A 7 -32.22 6.40 12.26
CA LEU A 7 -31.23 7.33 12.74
C LEU A 7 -30.68 6.85 14.10
N LEU A 8 -29.42 6.44 14.11
CA LEU A 8 -28.77 5.83 15.27
C LEU A 8 -28.22 6.90 16.22
N THR A 9 -28.71 6.93 17.45
CA THR A 9 -28.29 7.89 18.50
C THR A 9 -28.02 7.22 19.85
N GLY A 10 -27.76 5.91 19.85
CA GLY A 10 -27.60 5.12 21.07
C GLY A 10 -26.24 5.25 21.77
N ASP A 11 -26.22 5.05 23.08
CA ASP A 11 -25.05 5.14 23.96
C ASP A 11 -24.74 3.89 24.81
N LYS A 12 -25.52 2.80 24.69
CA LYS A 12 -25.31 1.56 25.45
C LYS A 12 -24.10 0.72 24.98
N LYS A 13 -23.58 -0.10 25.91
CA LYS A 13 -22.41 -1.02 25.87
C LYS A 13 -21.26 -0.56 24.99
N ALA A 14 -21.45 -0.62 23.67
CA ALA A 14 -20.43 -0.43 22.65
C ALA A 14 -20.18 1.03 22.20
N SER A 15 -21.00 1.98 22.64
CA SER A 15 -20.88 3.38 22.21
C SER A 15 -19.76 4.12 22.94
N LYS A 16 -18.89 4.80 22.19
CA LYS A 16 -17.87 5.67 22.78
C LYS A 16 -18.54 6.97 23.24
N SER A 17 -18.29 7.39 24.47
CA SER A 17 -18.65 8.74 24.93
C SER A 17 -17.64 9.78 24.47
N VAL A 18 -18.10 11.02 24.27
CA VAL A 18 -17.23 12.18 24.05
C VAL A 18 -17.56 13.19 25.16
N PHE A 19 -16.55 13.64 25.91
CA PHE A 19 -16.74 14.36 27.18
C PHE A 19 -17.63 13.62 28.21
N GLY A 20 -17.61 12.28 28.21
CA GLY A 20 -18.47 11.45 29.06
C GLY A 20 -19.96 11.47 28.68
N MET A 21 -20.31 12.11 27.55
CA MET A 21 -21.69 12.21 27.04
C MET A 21 -21.90 11.36 25.80
N ASN A 22 -23.18 11.07 25.52
CA ASN A 22 -23.60 10.45 24.26
C ASN A 22 -23.24 11.38 23.09
N LYS A 23 -22.39 10.89 22.17
CA LYS A 23 -21.89 11.62 21.00
C LYS A 23 -22.98 12.32 20.21
N SER A 24 -24.03 11.59 19.86
CA SER A 24 -25.12 12.10 19.02
C SER A 24 -25.91 13.22 19.70
N LEU A 25 -25.85 13.31 21.03
CA LEU A 25 -26.55 14.30 21.84
C LEU A 25 -25.70 15.53 22.20
N ILE A 26 -24.40 15.55 21.86
CA ILE A 26 -23.54 16.71 22.11
C ILE A 26 -23.99 17.89 21.27
N GLU A 27 -23.97 19.08 21.85
CA GLU A 27 -24.40 20.30 21.17
C GLU A 27 -23.26 20.96 20.38
N LEU A 28 -23.45 21.07 19.07
CA LEU A 28 -22.69 21.94 18.17
C LEU A 28 -23.52 23.21 17.95
N ASP A 29 -22.96 24.39 18.21
CA ASP A 29 -23.67 25.67 18.10
C ASP A 29 -25.05 25.69 18.81
N GLY A 30 -25.16 24.99 19.94
CA GLY A 30 -26.38 24.87 20.73
C GLY A 30 -27.45 23.97 20.11
N ILE A 31 -27.08 23.09 19.18
CA ILE A 31 -27.95 22.10 18.53
C ILE A 31 -27.31 20.71 18.66
N PRO A 32 -28.04 19.67 19.13
CA PRO A 32 -27.51 18.32 19.20
C PRO A 32 -27.06 17.77 17.84
N LEU A 33 -25.96 17.01 17.78
CA LEU A 33 -25.43 16.50 16.50
C LEU A 33 -26.48 15.73 15.67
N PHE A 34 -27.28 14.88 16.30
CA PHE A 34 -28.29 14.08 15.59
C PHE A 34 -29.35 14.94 14.90
N MET A 35 -29.56 16.16 15.38
CA MET A 35 -30.54 17.09 14.81
C MET A 35 -30.05 17.67 13.47
N TYR A 36 -28.75 17.81 13.25
CA TYR A 36 -28.20 18.16 11.94
C TYR A 36 -28.47 17.05 10.91
N VAL A 37 -28.24 15.79 11.30
CA VAL A 37 -28.53 14.62 10.47
C VAL A 37 -30.03 14.50 10.20
N LEU A 38 -30.86 14.67 11.24
CA LEU A 38 -32.32 14.67 11.11
C LEU A 38 -32.79 15.75 10.14
N SER A 39 -32.27 16.97 10.25
CA SER A 39 -32.60 18.05 9.32
C SER A 39 -32.24 17.68 7.88
N ALA A 40 -31.09 17.05 7.64
CA ALA A 40 -30.71 16.62 6.30
C ALA A 40 -31.66 15.55 5.74
N LEU A 41 -32.10 14.59 6.56
CA LEU A 41 -33.08 13.57 6.19
C LEU A 41 -34.46 14.16 5.85
N GLN A 42 -34.88 15.21 6.56
CA GLN A 42 -36.15 15.91 6.34
C GLN A 42 -36.24 16.54 4.92
N ASP A 43 -35.11 16.81 4.27
CA ASP A 43 -35.04 17.43 2.95
C ASP A 43 -34.76 16.45 1.78
N VAL A 44 -34.79 15.13 2.02
CA VAL A 44 -34.60 14.11 0.97
C VAL A 44 -35.92 13.43 0.61
N ASP A 45 -36.34 13.47 -0.65
CA ASP A 45 -37.66 12.98 -1.09
C ASP A 45 -37.84 11.46 -0.98
N ASP A 46 -36.74 10.71 -1.15
CA ASP A 46 -36.69 9.25 -1.07
C ASP A 46 -36.82 8.72 0.37
N ILE A 47 -36.89 9.61 1.38
CA ILE A 47 -37.04 9.23 2.79
C ILE A 47 -38.52 9.23 3.20
N GLY A 48 -38.93 8.15 3.88
CA GLY A 48 -40.26 7.95 4.48
C GLY A 48 -40.28 8.35 5.96
N ASN A 49 -40.71 7.42 6.84
CA ASN A 49 -40.66 7.65 8.28
C ASN A 49 -39.22 7.63 8.79
N ILE A 50 -38.92 8.42 9.82
CA ILE A 50 -37.60 8.47 10.45
C ILE A 50 -37.72 7.98 11.89
N TYR A 51 -37.12 6.83 12.18
CA TYR A 51 -37.04 6.23 13.49
C TYR A 51 -35.72 6.63 14.14
N VAL A 52 -35.78 7.42 15.22
CA VAL A 52 -34.59 7.87 15.97
C VAL A 52 -34.40 6.93 17.15
N VAL A 53 -33.37 6.08 17.10
CA VAL A 53 -33.12 5.04 18.12
C VAL A 53 -32.01 5.44 19.08
N GLY A 54 -32.36 5.57 20.36
CA GLY A 54 -31.47 6.02 21.44
C GLY A 54 -32.24 6.08 22.78
N PRO A 55 -31.76 6.83 23.79
CA PRO A 55 -32.52 7.05 25.03
C PRO A 55 -33.83 7.79 24.73
N LYS A 56 -34.97 7.08 24.67
CA LYS A 56 -36.23 7.57 24.07
C LYS A 56 -36.72 8.84 24.74
N SER A 57 -36.78 8.86 26.07
CA SER A 57 -37.24 10.02 26.84
C SER A 57 -36.40 11.27 26.55
N LYS A 58 -35.08 11.11 26.41
CA LYS A 58 -34.17 12.22 26.11
C LYS A 58 -34.33 12.71 24.68
N ILE A 59 -34.52 11.80 23.72
CA ILE A 59 -34.78 12.17 22.33
C ILE A 59 -36.08 12.96 22.21
N GLU A 60 -37.16 12.49 22.85
CA GLU A 60 -38.46 13.19 22.84
C GLU A 60 -38.38 14.59 23.48
N GLU A 61 -37.64 14.72 24.58
CA GLU A 61 -37.34 16.02 25.20
C GLU A 61 -36.62 16.95 24.23
N LEU A 62 -35.56 16.48 23.57
CA LEU A 62 -34.77 17.27 22.63
C LEU A 62 -35.58 17.63 21.37
N LEU A 63 -36.38 16.73 20.83
CA LEU A 63 -37.27 17.02 19.70
C LEU A 63 -38.27 18.12 20.04
N LYS A 64 -38.83 18.11 21.26
CA LYS A 64 -39.71 19.19 21.75
C LYS A 64 -38.94 20.51 21.92
N LYS A 65 -37.79 20.48 22.61
CA LYS A 65 -36.92 21.64 22.88
C LYS A 65 -36.49 22.35 21.59
N TYR A 66 -36.23 21.60 20.51
CA TYR A 66 -35.71 22.13 19.25
C TYR A 66 -36.73 22.17 18.11
N SER A 67 -38.02 21.95 18.39
CA SER A 67 -39.11 22.01 17.40
C SER A 67 -39.16 23.32 16.59
N GLY A 68 -38.76 24.45 17.18
CA GLY A 68 -38.67 25.73 16.48
C GLY A 68 -37.41 25.95 15.64
N LYS A 69 -36.40 25.07 15.73
CA LYS A 69 -35.15 25.17 14.96
C LYS A 69 -35.12 24.28 13.72
N ILE A 70 -36.01 23.29 13.63
CA ILE A 70 -36.03 22.30 12.53
C ILE A 70 -37.44 22.10 12.03
N ILE A 71 -37.59 22.13 10.71
CA ILE A 71 -38.87 21.88 10.05
C ILE A 71 -39.04 20.37 9.89
N LEU A 72 -39.92 19.78 10.69
CA LEU A 72 -40.30 18.37 10.57
C LEU A 72 -41.39 18.21 9.50
N ARG A 73 -41.01 17.79 8.30
CA ARG A 73 -41.90 17.52 7.15
C ARG A 73 -42.35 16.06 7.09
N LYS A 74 -41.58 15.18 7.71
CA LYS A 74 -41.75 13.72 7.74
C LYS A 74 -41.97 13.27 9.18
N ASN A 75 -42.67 12.15 9.33
CA ASN A 75 -42.93 11.55 10.64
C ASN A 75 -41.63 11.12 11.31
N VAL A 76 -41.42 11.54 12.57
CA VAL A 76 -40.26 11.21 13.38
C VAL A 76 -40.70 10.45 14.61
N ILE A 77 -40.20 9.22 14.76
CA ILE A 77 -40.62 8.28 15.80
C ILE A 77 -39.42 7.99 16.70
N ALA A 78 -39.52 8.29 17.99
CA ALA A 78 -38.48 7.95 18.96
C ALA A 78 -38.61 6.48 19.38
N VAL A 79 -37.51 5.73 19.26
CA VAL A 79 -37.45 4.29 19.60
C VAL A 79 -36.41 4.08 20.69
N GLU A 80 -36.77 3.31 21.71
CA GLU A 80 -35.86 3.01 22.82
C GLU A 80 -34.71 2.11 22.36
N GLN A 81 -33.50 2.48 22.76
CA GLN A 81 -32.29 1.73 22.44
C GLN A 81 -32.17 0.40 23.20
N ARG A 82 -31.58 -0.56 22.48
CA ARG A 82 -31.14 -1.88 22.93
C ARG A 82 -29.63 -1.87 23.24
N ASP A 83 -29.07 -3.04 23.49
CA ASP A 83 -27.75 -3.17 24.09
C ASP A 83 -26.61 -2.82 23.14
N ASN A 84 -26.80 -3.00 21.83
CA ASN A 84 -25.76 -2.79 20.83
C ASN A 84 -26.33 -2.22 19.52
N LEU A 85 -25.43 -1.83 18.61
CA LEU A 85 -25.76 -1.24 17.32
C LEU A 85 -26.64 -2.15 16.46
N TYR A 86 -26.32 -3.44 16.42
CA TYR A 86 -27.07 -4.41 15.60
C TYR A 86 -28.49 -4.60 16.14
N GLU A 87 -28.65 -4.78 17.45
CA GLU A 87 -29.96 -4.87 18.09
C GLU A 87 -30.79 -3.59 17.88
N ASN A 88 -30.16 -2.41 17.94
CA ASN A 88 -30.84 -1.14 17.63
C ASN A 88 -31.41 -1.13 16.22
N ILE A 89 -30.61 -1.57 15.23
CA ILE A 89 -31.06 -1.64 13.83
C ILE A 89 -32.16 -2.69 13.69
N TRP A 90 -31.96 -3.89 14.21
CA TRP A 90 -32.88 -5.01 14.05
C TRP A 90 -34.23 -4.74 14.72
N HIS A 91 -34.22 -4.34 15.99
CA HIS A 91 -35.44 -4.00 16.72
C HIS A 91 -36.22 -2.86 16.07
N THR A 92 -35.52 -1.82 15.61
CA THR A 92 -36.18 -0.68 14.95
C THR A 92 -36.71 -1.05 13.57
N PHE A 93 -36.01 -1.89 12.83
CA PHE A 93 -36.50 -2.42 11.55
C PHE A 93 -37.78 -3.23 11.74
N LEU A 94 -37.83 -4.14 12.73
CA LEU A 94 -39.05 -4.88 13.03
C LEU A 94 -40.19 -3.96 13.47
N ALA A 95 -39.89 -2.93 14.28
CA ALA A 95 -40.87 -1.92 14.69
C ALA A 95 -41.37 -1.04 13.53
N SER A 96 -40.66 -1.00 12.39
CA SER A 96 -41.09 -0.30 11.18
C SER A 96 -42.06 -1.11 10.31
N ILE A 97 -42.37 -2.35 10.72
CA ILE A 97 -43.31 -3.23 10.04
C ILE A 97 -44.56 -3.31 10.92
N ASP A 98 -45.67 -2.78 10.42
CA ASP A 98 -46.93 -2.74 11.15
C ASP A 98 -47.41 -4.15 11.48
N GLY A 99 -47.60 -4.43 12.78
CA GLY A 99 -48.13 -5.70 13.27
C GLY A 99 -47.20 -6.91 13.16
N TYR A 100 -45.89 -6.68 12.92
CA TYR A 100 -44.94 -7.78 12.71
C TYR A 100 -44.90 -8.79 13.86
N SER A 101 -45.04 -10.06 13.49
CA SER A 101 -44.81 -11.23 14.33
C SER A 101 -43.64 -12.06 13.76
N ALA A 102 -42.89 -12.71 14.65
CA ALA A 102 -41.76 -13.54 14.22
C ALA A 102 -42.24 -14.68 13.32
N GLY A 103 -41.71 -14.75 12.10
CA GLY A 103 -42.10 -15.74 11.09
C GLY A 103 -42.88 -15.15 9.90
N ASP A 104 -43.38 -13.91 10.02
CA ASP A 104 -44.12 -13.23 8.94
C ASP A 104 -43.29 -13.08 7.65
N GLU A 105 -41.97 -12.98 7.78
CA GLU A 105 -41.04 -12.87 6.66
C GLU A 105 -41.04 -14.10 5.75
N TYR A 106 -41.37 -15.28 6.29
CA TYR A 106 -41.48 -16.52 5.52
C TYR A 106 -42.86 -16.67 4.86
N GLN A 107 -43.86 -15.96 5.37
CA GLN A 107 -45.24 -16.01 4.87
C GLN A 107 -45.52 -14.93 3.84
N ASN A 108 -44.81 -13.80 3.91
CA ASN A 108 -44.95 -12.67 3.00
C ASN A 108 -43.63 -12.34 2.27
N PRO A 109 -43.45 -12.82 1.02
CA PRO A 109 -42.25 -12.54 0.23
C PRO A 109 -41.95 -11.05 0.03
N SER A 110 -42.95 -10.17 0.10
CA SER A 110 -42.73 -8.72 -0.01
C SER A 110 -42.00 -8.13 1.20
N LEU A 111 -42.15 -8.74 2.40
CA LEU A 111 -41.40 -8.34 3.59
C LEU A 111 -39.90 -8.62 3.44
N MET A 112 -39.53 -9.72 2.77
CA MET A 112 -38.13 -10.04 2.46
C MET A 112 -37.46 -8.94 1.62
N ASP A 113 -38.23 -8.17 0.85
CA ASP A 113 -37.73 -7.08 0.01
C ASP A 113 -37.82 -5.70 0.67
N LYS A 114 -38.40 -5.58 1.89
CA LYS A 114 -38.43 -4.31 2.63
C LYS A 114 -37.00 -3.86 2.94
N ALA A 115 -36.62 -2.72 2.37
CA ALA A 115 -35.34 -2.06 2.60
C ALA A 115 -35.49 -0.90 3.60
N VAL A 116 -34.47 -0.71 4.42
CA VAL A 116 -34.38 0.39 5.38
C VAL A 116 -33.06 1.13 5.19
N PHE A 117 -33.10 2.46 5.26
CA PHE A 117 -31.91 3.29 5.27
C PHE A 117 -31.42 3.48 6.70
N VAL A 118 -30.14 3.24 6.97
CA VAL A 118 -29.54 3.34 8.31
C VAL A 118 -28.41 4.35 8.26
N VAL A 119 -28.42 5.29 9.21
CA VAL A 119 -27.47 6.40 9.27
C VAL A 119 -27.12 6.75 10.72
N ALA A 120 -25.87 7.16 10.97
CA ALA A 120 -25.41 7.58 12.29
C ALA A 120 -25.78 9.04 12.62
N GLY A 121 -26.07 9.34 13.89
CA GLY A 121 -26.45 10.67 14.37
C GLY A 121 -25.29 11.59 14.75
N ASP A 122 -24.04 11.20 14.54
CA ASP A 122 -22.83 11.94 14.95
C ASP A 122 -22.08 12.57 13.76
N MET A 123 -22.76 12.79 12.64
CA MET A 123 -22.21 13.34 11.39
C MET A 123 -22.80 14.72 11.05
N PRO A 124 -22.46 15.80 11.77
CA PRO A 124 -23.10 17.11 11.62
C PRO A 124 -22.91 17.76 10.24
N LEU A 125 -21.95 17.27 9.46
CA LEU A 125 -21.64 17.77 8.13
C LEU A 125 -22.46 17.08 7.02
N ILE A 126 -23.27 16.07 7.32
CA ILE A 126 -24.03 15.38 6.28
C ILE A 126 -25.01 16.33 5.59
N THR A 127 -25.19 16.18 4.27
CA THR A 127 -26.07 17.03 3.48
C THR A 127 -27.18 16.24 2.80
N PRO A 128 -28.35 16.84 2.52
CA PRO A 128 -29.42 16.19 1.74
C PRO A 128 -28.92 15.67 0.38
N HIS A 129 -28.03 16.42 -0.26
CA HIS A 129 -27.46 16.08 -1.57
C HIS A 129 -26.57 14.84 -1.52
N GLU A 130 -25.76 14.69 -0.47
CA GLU A 130 -24.93 13.50 -0.27
C GLU A 130 -25.80 12.26 -0.05
N ILE A 131 -26.87 12.37 0.75
CA ILE A 131 -27.83 11.28 0.98
C ILE A 131 -28.53 10.92 -0.34
N LYS A 132 -28.98 11.91 -1.12
CA LYS A 132 -29.61 11.68 -2.43
C LYS A 132 -28.64 11.05 -3.45
N GLU A 133 -27.39 11.48 -3.47
CA GLU A 133 -26.34 10.86 -4.30
C GLU A 133 -26.14 9.39 -3.95
N PHE A 134 -26.06 9.07 -2.65
CA PHE A 134 -25.97 7.69 -2.19
C PHE A 134 -27.19 6.86 -2.61
N LEU A 135 -28.40 7.30 -2.26
CA LEU A 135 -29.63 6.54 -2.52
C LEU A 135 -29.90 6.34 -4.01
N SER A 136 -29.68 7.36 -4.84
CA SER A 136 -29.86 7.26 -6.30
C SER A 136 -28.89 6.29 -6.99
N ARG A 137 -27.75 5.98 -6.35
CA ARG A 137 -26.77 5.00 -6.83
C ARG A 137 -27.01 3.60 -6.27
N CYS A 138 -27.95 3.45 -5.34
CA CYS A 138 -28.30 2.16 -4.76
C CYS A 138 -29.34 1.44 -5.64
N ASP A 139 -28.88 0.48 -6.42
CA ASP A 139 -29.78 -0.40 -7.18
C ASP A 139 -30.24 -1.59 -6.33
N MET A 140 -31.32 -1.37 -5.58
CA MET A 140 -31.93 -2.36 -4.69
C MET A 140 -32.69 -3.47 -5.43
N SER A 141 -32.79 -3.43 -6.77
CA SER A 141 -33.32 -4.56 -7.54
C SER A 141 -32.26 -5.66 -7.67
N ASN A 142 -31.02 -5.26 -7.94
CA ASN A 142 -29.89 -6.16 -8.13
C ASN A 142 -29.07 -6.40 -6.86
N HIS A 143 -29.25 -5.59 -5.81
CA HIS A 143 -28.50 -5.69 -4.57
C HIS A 143 -29.44 -5.69 -3.35
N ASP A 144 -28.95 -6.28 -2.26
CA ASP A 144 -29.67 -6.39 -1.00
C ASP A 144 -29.06 -5.50 0.09
N TYR A 145 -27.78 -5.12 -0.07
CA TYR A 145 -27.08 -4.28 0.88
C TYR A 145 -26.10 -3.33 0.19
N CYS A 146 -26.39 -2.04 0.22
CA CYS A 146 -25.52 -0.97 -0.23
C CYS A 146 -24.83 -0.28 0.95
N ILE A 147 -23.51 -0.09 0.86
CA ILE A 147 -22.70 0.61 1.87
C ILE A 147 -21.99 1.79 1.23
N GLY A 148 -22.10 2.96 1.87
CA GLY A 148 -21.46 4.17 1.39
C GLY A 148 -19.94 4.15 1.62
N MET A 149 -19.21 4.74 0.68
CA MET A 149 -17.78 4.99 0.82
C MET A 149 -17.41 6.32 0.18
N THR A 150 -16.42 6.99 0.74
CA THR A 150 -15.94 8.28 0.25
C THR A 150 -14.47 8.17 -0.13
N PRO A 151 -14.06 8.59 -1.35
CA PRO A 151 -12.67 8.51 -1.77
C PRO A 151 -11.84 9.58 -1.05
N GLU A 152 -10.55 9.30 -0.82
CA GLU A 152 -9.61 10.26 -0.21
C GLU A 152 -9.60 11.60 -0.94
N THR A 153 -9.75 11.59 -2.27
CA THR A 153 -9.79 12.82 -3.08
C THR A 153 -10.92 13.77 -2.65
N ALA A 154 -12.05 13.24 -2.17
CA ALA A 154 -13.15 14.03 -1.64
C ALA A 154 -12.91 14.51 -0.20
N LEU A 155 -11.98 13.87 0.53
CA LEU A 155 -11.71 14.11 1.94
C LEU A 155 -10.46 14.96 2.20
N ARG A 156 -9.59 15.13 1.20
CA ARG A 156 -8.32 15.87 1.31
C ARG A 156 -8.47 17.28 1.86
N TYR A 157 -9.59 17.95 1.56
CA TYR A 157 -9.84 19.31 2.04
C TYR A 157 -9.99 19.40 3.56
N TYR A 158 -10.48 18.33 4.20
CA TYR A 158 -10.71 18.30 5.65
C TYR A 158 -9.47 17.86 6.44
N TYR A 159 -8.34 17.59 5.76
CA TYR A 159 -7.10 17.19 6.41
C TYR A 159 -6.39 18.37 7.05
N PRO A 160 -5.63 18.13 8.13
CA PRO A 160 -4.82 19.18 8.73
C PRO A 160 -3.77 19.70 7.73
N SER A 161 -3.58 21.01 7.70
CA SER A 161 -2.52 21.70 6.96
C SER A 161 -1.71 22.58 7.92
N ASN A 162 -0.68 23.26 7.42
CA ASN A 162 0.09 24.21 8.25
C ASN A 162 -0.75 25.42 8.70
N GLU A 163 -1.85 25.71 8.00
CA GLU A 163 -2.67 26.91 8.21
C GLU A 163 -4.01 26.60 8.87
N LYS A 164 -4.51 25.36 8.75
CA LYS A 164 -5.86 24.98 9.20
C LYS A 164 -5.86 23.65 9.94
N MET A 165 -6.69 23.59 10.98
CA MET A 165 -7.00 22.36 11.67
C MET A 165 -7.77 21.41 10.74
N GLY A 166 -7.61 20.11 10.96
CA GLY A 166 -8.33 19.10 10.20
C GLY A 166 -8.20 17.71 10.78
N ILE A 167 -8.97 16.79 10.22
CA ILE A 167 -9.12 15.41 10.66
C ILE A 167 -8.54 14.48 9.60
N LYS A 168 -7.55 13.68 9.96
CA LYS A 168 -6.98 12.66 9.07
C LYS A 168 -7.64 11.31 9.37
N LEU A 169 -8.36 10.77 8.40
CA LEU A 169 -9.13 9.54 8.53
C LEU A 169 -8.31 8.29 8.17
N ALA A 170 -8.80 7.14 8.61
CA ALA A 170 -8.29 5.83 8.21
C ALA A 170 -8.95 5.36 6.91
N TYR A 171 -8.15 4.77 6.02
CA TYR A 171 -8.58 4.37 4.68
C TYR A 171 -8.46 2.87 4.46
N LEU A 172 -9.39 2.34 3.67
CA LEU A 172 -9.25 1.09 2.94
C LEU A 172 -8.48 1.38 1.65
N HIS A 173 -7.35 0.71 1.48
CA HIS A 173 -6.46 0.91 0.34
C HIS A 173 -6.82 -0.09 -0.76
N LEU A 174 -7.57 0.37 -1.77
CA LEU A 174 -7.99 -0.45 -2.92
C LEU A 174 -7.32 0.01 -4.22
N LYS A 175 -7.44 -0.82 -5.26
CA LYS A 175 -6.91 -0.55 -6.61
C LYS A 175 -7.40 0.78 -7.14
N GLU A 176 -8.70 1.03 -7.04
CA GLU A 176 -9.39 2.17 -7.63
C GLU A 176 -9.07 3.47 -6.90
N ASN A 177 -9.13 3.45 -5.56
CA ASN A 177 -8.82 4.60 -4.72
C ASN A 177 -8.53 4.18 -3.28
N ARG A 178 -8.25 5.16 -2.42
CA ARG A 178 -8.32 5.00 -0.98
C ARG A 178 -9.70 5.42 -0.53
N TYR A 179 -10.41 4.53 0.16
CA TYR A 179 -11.80 4.74 0.53
C TYR A 179 -11.98 4.76 2.04
N ARG A 180 -12.70 5.75 2.55
CA ARG A 180 -13.27 5.70 3.90
C ARG A 180 -14.67 5.12 3.76
N ILE A 181 -14.96 4.02 4.45
CA ILE A 181 -16.35 3.55 4.57
C ILE A 181 -17.11 4.60 5.36
N SER A 182 -18.23 5.09 4.81
CA SER A 182 -19.11 6.06 5.46
C SER A 182 -20.16 5.33 6.30
N ASN A 183 -20.90 6.07 7.13
CA ASN A 183 -21.97 5.49 7.96
C ASN A 183 -23.33 5.51 7.23
N LEU A 184 -23.35 5.36 5.90
CA LEU A 184 -24.56 5.26 5.08
C LEU A 184 -24.79 3.81 4.67
N HIS A 185 -25.96 3.28 5.02
CA HIS A 185 -26.31 1.88 4.73
C HIS A 185 -27.74 1.80 4.20
N LEU A 186 -27.96 1.23 3.03
CA LEU A 186 -29.29 0.88 2.55
C LEU A 186 -29.36 -0.65 2.45
N VAL A 187 -30.23 -1.27 3.25
CA VAL A 187 -30.17 -2.71 3.48
C VAL A 187 -31.55 -3.34 3.52
N LYS A 188 -31.67 -4.58 3.03
CA LYS A 188 -32.80 -5.49 3.25
C LYS A 188 -32.41 -6.47 4.37
N PRO A 189 -32.76 -6.20 5.64
CA PRO A 189 -32.21 -6.96 6.77
C PRO A 189 -32.50 -8.46 6.70
N PHE A 190 -33.69 -8.85 6.22
CA PHE A 190 -34.05 -10.26 6.06
C PHE A 190 -33.24 -11.01 4.97
N LYS A 191 -32.62 -10.30 4.02
CA LYS A 191 -31.77 -10.89 2.97
C LYS A 191 -30.29 -11.00 3.34
N ILE A 192 -29.96 -10.88 4.64
CA ILE A 192 -28.64 -11.17 5.17
C ILE A 192 -28.72 -12.47 5.98
N ALA A 193 -28.24 -13.58 5.41
CA ALA A 193 -28.37 -14.88 6.06
C ALA A 193 -27.40 -15.02 7.25
N ASN A 194 -26.13 -14.63 7.08
CA ASN A 194 -25.10 -14.76 8.12
C ASN A 194 -24.94 -13.48 8.95
N ARG A 195 -26.06 -12.90 9.40
CA ARG A 195 -26.12 -11.61 10.09
C ARG A 195 -25.43 -11.61 11.46
N GLU A 196 -25.32 -12.76 12.11
CA GLU A 196 -24.64 -12.95 13.39
C GLU A 196 -23.14 -12.59 13.36
N TYR A 197 -22.51 -12.61 12.18
CA TYR A 197 -21.12 -12.16 12.06
C TYR A 197 -20.98 -10.65 12.16
N ILE A 198 -22.00 -9.89 11.78
CA ILE A 198 -21.99 -8.43 11.88
C ILE A 198 -21.86 -8.07 13.37
N GLU A 199 -22.71 -8.63 14.22
CA GLU A 199 -22.69 -8.46 15.67
C GLU A 199 -21.31 -8.79 16.28
N LYS A 200 -20.77 -9.98 16.00
CA LYS A 200 -19.45 -10.41 16.51
C LYS A 200 -18.31 -9.48 16.10
N ILE A 201 -18.32 -8.96 14.88
CA ILE A 201 -17.29 -8.02 14.41
C ILE A 201 -17.38 -6.70 15.20
N TYR A 202 -18.59 -6.22 15.50
CA TYR A 202 -18.80 -5.01 16.31
C TYR A 202 -18.37 -5.21 17.76
N GLU A 203 -18.66 -6.36 18.37
CA GLU A 203 -18.24 -6.69 19.74
C GLU A 203 -16.72 -6.70 19.89
N TYR A 204 -15.99 -7.37 18.99
CA TYR A 204 -14.52 -7.40 19.06
C TYR A 204 -13.90 -6.03 18.76
N ARG A 205 -14.50 -5.22 17.87
CA ARG A 205 -14.11 -3.82 17.64
C ARG A 205 -14.24 -3.01 18.93
N TYR A 206 -15.31 -3.22 19.69
CA TYR A 206 -15.53 -2.54 20.96
C TYR A 206 -14.48 -2.93 22.01
N GLN A 207 -14.18 -4.22 22.15
CA GLN A 207 -13.17 -4.74 23.10
C GLN A 207 -11.72 -4.36 22.74
N LYS A 208 -11.51 -3.62 21.63
CA LYS A 208 -10.20 -3.30 21.04
C LYS A 208 -9.33 -4.55 20.79
N ASP A 209 -9.99 -5.70 20.61
CA ASP A 209 -9.30 -6.97 20.41
C ASP A 209 -8.99 -7.18 18.93
N ILE A 210 -8.00 -6.43 18.45
CA ILE A 210 -7.56 -6.46 17.06
C ILE A 210 -7.14 -7.89 16.66
N LYS A 211 -6.58 -8.69 17.59
CA LYS A 211 -6.18 -10.07 17.32
C LYS A 211 -7.40 -10.93 17.00
N ASN A 212 -8.46 -10.82 17.80
CA ASN A 212 -9.70 -11.57 17.58
C ASN A 212 -10.46 -11.09 16.34
N ILE A 213 -10.43 -9.80 16.00
CA ILE A 213 -10.98 -9.31 14.72
C ILE A 213 -10.23 -9.91 13.53
N VAL A 214 -8.89 -9.91 13.57
CA VAL A 214 -8.06 -10.48 12.49
C VAL A 214 -8.30 -11.98 12.37
N LYS A 215 -8.32 -12.70 13.50
CA LYS A 215 -8.60 -14.14 13.55
C LYS A 215 -9.99 -14.47 13.00
N LEU A 216 -11.03 -13.76 13.48
CA LEU A 216 -12.40 -13.94 13.00
C LEU A 216 -12.50 -13.65 11.50
N THR A 217 -11.92 -12.54 11.04
CA THR A 217 -11.95 -12.18 9.60
C THR A 217 -11.28 -13.26 8.76
N PHE A 218 -10.14 -13.76 9.19
CA PHE A 218 -9.42 -14.86 8.53
C PHE A 218 -10.28 -16.13 8.48
N GLU A 219 -10.89 -16.52 9.60
CA GLU A 219 -11.76 -17.70 9.70
C GLU A 219 -13.00 -17.56 8.80
N LEU A 220 -13.65 -16.40 8.79
CA LEU A 220 -14.84 -16.13 7.97
C LEU A 220 -14.53 -16.17 6.47
N ILE A 221 -13.43 -15.54 6.04
CA ILE A 221 -13.00 -15.58 4.64
C ILE A 221 -12.64 -17.02 4.25
N ARG A 222 -11.88 -17.73 5.09
CA ARG A 222 -11.52 -19.13 4.85
C ARG A 222 -12.77 -20.01 4.70
N LYS A 223 -13.74 -19.86 5.59
CA LYS A 223 -14.96 -20.68 5.65
C LYS A 223 -15.94 -20.38 4.51
N HIS A 224 -16.16 -19.11 4.19
CA HIS A 224 -17.26 -18.71 3.30
C HIS A 224 -16.81 -18.19 1.93
N ALA A 225 -15.59 -17.68 1.80
CA ALA A 225 -15.04 -17.16 0.53
C ALA A 225 -13.90 -18.03 -0.03
N GLY A 226 -13.31 -18.93 0.75
CA GLY A 226 -12.27 -19.87 0.32
C GLY A 226 -10.83 -19.32 0.40
N TYR A 227 -9.86 -20.24 0.37
CA TYR A 227 -8.44 -19.95 0.64
C TYR A 227 -7.80 -18.94 -0.32
N LYS A 228 -8.21 -18.90 -1.58
CA LYS A 228 -7.68 -17.93 -2.57
C LYS A 228 -7.97 -16.49 -2.16
N ASN A 229 -9.09 -16.25 -1.46
CA ASN A 229 -9.50 -14.92 -1.01
C ASN A 229 -8.81 -14.49 0.30
N LEU A 230 -8.05 -15.36 0.95
CA LEU A 230 -7.16 -14.96 2.05
C LEU A 230 -6.02 -14.07 1.56
N LEU A 231 -5.55 -14.28 0.32
CA LEU A 231 -4.54 -13.41 -0.30
C LEU A 231 -5.05 -11.98 -0.45
N PHE A 232 -6.33 -11.79 -0.78
CA PHE A 232 -6.95 -10.46 -0.84
C PHE A 232 -6.86 -9.76 0.52
N TYR A 233 -7.25 -10.43 1.60
CA TYR A 233 -7.15 -9.88 2.95
C TYR A 233 -5.70 -9.51 3.32
N ILE A 234 -4.75 -10.41 3.03
CA ILE A 234 -3.32 -10.15 3.24
C ILE A 234 -2.88 -8.92 2.45
N PHE A 235 -3.26 -8.78 1.19
CA PHE A 235 -2.87 -7.64 0.35
C PHE A 235 -3.48 -6.33 0.83
N VAL A 236 -4.72 -6.32 1.33
CA VAL A 236 -5.31 -5.13 1.98
C VAL A 236 -4.49 -4.73 3.21
N GLN A 237 -4.12 -5.68 4.07
CA GLN A 237 -3.30 -5.41 5.26
C GLN A 237 -1.90 -4.90 4.89
N MET A 238 -1.27 -5.50 3.87
CA MET A 238 0.03 -5.05 3.37
C MET A 238 -0.06 -3.64 2.78
N ALA A 239 -1.08 -3.34 1.97
CA ALA A 239 -1.31 -2.02 1.42
C ALA A 239 -1.44 -0.94 2.51
N LEU A 240 -2.23 -1.23 3.55
CA LEU A 240 -2.38 -0.36 4.72
C LEU A 240 -1.06 -0.18 5.48
N PHE A 241 -0.37 -1.29 5.78
CA PHE A 241 0.92 -1.28 6.46
C PHE A 241 1.95 -0.42 5.72
N PHE A 242 2.09 -0.61 4.40
CA PHE A 242 3.05 0.14 3.60
C PHE A 242 2.71 1.62 3.49
N SER A 243 1.42 1.97 3.40
CA SER A 243 1.01 3.38 3.42
C SER A 243 1.32 4.02 4.78
N HIS A 244 1.12 3.30 5.88
CA HIS A 244 1.42 3.79 7.23
C HIS A 244 2.92 4.10 7.43
N ILE A 245 3.81 3.25 6.90
CA ILE A 245 5.26 3.48 6.94
C ILE A 245 5.77 4.40 5.80
N ARG A 246 4.87 5.08 5.09
CA ARG A 246 5.15 6.02 3.99
C ARG A 246 5.91 5.43 2.79
N LEU A 247 5.80 4.11 2.57
CA LEU A 247 6.34 3.42 1.40
C LEU A 247 5.25 3.29 0.32
N GLU A 248 4.91 4.42 -0.30
CA GLU A 248 3.71 4.49 -1.15
C GLU A 248 3.76 3.57 -2.37
N PHE A 249 4.94 3.30 -2.93
CA PHE A 249 5.08 2.37 -4.06
C PHE A 249 4.69 0.93 -3.72
N LEU A 250 4.98 0.47 -2.50
CA LEU A 250 4.55 -0.85 -2.02
C LEU A 250 3.06 -0.86 -1.72
N SER A 251 2.55 0.22 -1.11
CA SER A 251 1.09 0.42 -0.99
C SER A 251 0.41 0.27 -2.34
N LEU A 252 0.89 0.96 -3.39
CA LEU A 252 0.36 0.85 -4.75
C LEU A 252 0.49 -0.57 -5.34
N PHE A 253 1.63 -1.23 -5.13
CA PHE A 253 1.84 -2.61 -5.58
C PHE A 253 0.83 -3.58 -4.97
N PHE A 254 0.57 -3.52 -3.66
CA PHE A 254 -0.40 -4.41 -3.03
C PHE A 254 -1.84 -4.02 -3.39
N ARG A 255 -2.11 -2.71 -3.53
CA ARG A 255 -3.42 -2.18 -3.94
C ARG A 255 -3.88 -2.70 -5.29
N GLN A 256 -2.97 -2.92 -6.25
CA GLN A 256 -3.35 -3.33 -7.61
C GLN A 256 -4.10 -4.68 -7.66
N PHE A 257 -3.93 -5.52 -6.63
CA PHE A 257 -4.56 -6.83 -6.52
C PHE A 257 -5.87 -6.82 -5.73
N VAL A 258 -6.25 -5.67 -5.15
CA VAL A 258 -7.42 -5.55 -4.27
C VAL A 258 -8.43 -4.55 -4.84
N SER A 259 -9.34 -5.03 -5.69
CA SER A 259 -10.39 -4.20 -6.29
C SER A 259 -11.63 -4.08 -5.41
N VAL A 260 -12.40 -3.00 -5.59
CA VAL A 260 -13.74 -2.82 -5.00
C VAL A 260 -14.63 -4.03 -5.30
N LYS A 261 -14.65 -4.49 -6.56
CA LYS A 261 -15.47 -5.64 -6.98
C LYS A 261 -15.11 -6.93 -6.25
N MET A 262 -13.82 -7.16 -6.00
CA MET A 262 -13.38 -8.34 -5.23
C MET A 262 -13.77 -8.20 -3.75
N ALA A 263 -13.68 -7.00 -3.18
CA ALA A 263 -14.16 -6.71 -1.84
C ALA A 263 -15.67 -7.01 -1.71
N GLU A 264 -16.47 -6.50 -2.66
CA GLU A 264 -17.93 -6.76 -2.74
C GLU A 264 -18.21 -8.26 -2.77
N GLY A 265 -17.51 -9.02 -3.62
CA GLY A 265 -17.69 -10.47 -3.74
C GLY A 265 -17.33 -11.25 -2.46
N ILE A 266 -16.22 -10.89 -1.79
CA ILE A 266 -15.81 -11.55 -0.55
C ILE A 266 -16.83 -11.28 0.56
N VAL A 267 -17.24 -10.03 0.76
CA VAL A 267 -18.22 -9.69 1.80
C VAL A 267 -19.59 -10.28 1.48
N SER A 268 -20.00 -10.27 0.20
CA SER A 268 -21.23 -10.92 -0.27
C SER A 268 -21.26 -12.40 0.08
N ASN A 269 -20.15 -13.12 -0.13
CA ASN A 269 -20.04 -14.54 0.22
C ASN A 269 -20.06 -14.77 1.73
N VAL A 270 -19.36 -13.93 2.51
CA VAL A 270 -19.31 -14.03 3.98
C VAL A 270 -20.68 -13.78 4.61
N LEU A 271 -21.40 -12.76 4.16
CA LEU A 271 -22.72 -12.41 4.68
C LEU A 271 -23.86 -13.18 4.01
N LYS A 272 -23.57 -13.90 2.91
CA LYS A 272 -24.55 -14.52 2.01
C LYS A 272 -25.65 -13.54 1.59
N THR A 273 -25.22 -12.44 0.96
CA THR A 273 -26.09 -11.35 0.51
C THR A 273 -25.50 -10.69 -0.75
N ARG A 274 -26.28 -9.92 -1.51
CA ARG A 274 -25.77 -9.18 -2.69
C ARG A 274 -25.32 -7.79 -2.26
N LEU A 275 -24.04 -7.62 -1.99
CA LEU A 275 -23.49 -6.36 -1.47
C LEU A 275 -22.95 -5.44 -2.58
N LYS A 276 -23.20 -4.13 -2.42
CA LYS A 276 -22.66 -3.06 -3.26
C LYS A 276 -21.95 -2.01 -2.41
N LEU A 277 -20.75 -1.61 -2.82
CA LEU A 277 -20.09 -0.41 -2.31
C LEU A 277 -20.43 0.78 -3.22
N VAL A 278 -20.94 1.86 -2.61
CA VAL A 278 -21.44 3.04 -3.32
C VAL A 278 -20.57 4.25 -2.98
N GLU A 279 -19.90 4.79 -3.99
CA GLU A 279 -19.06 5.98 -3.82
C GLU A 279 -19.92 7.24 -3.67
N THR A 280 -19.67 8.06 -2.64
CA THR A 280 -20.18 9.43 -2.51
C THR A 280 -19.07 10.44 -2.80
N SER A 281 -19.44 11.55 -3.41
CA SER A 281 -18.50 12.60 -3.78
C SER A 281 -18.29 13.63 -2.68
N PHE A 282 -19.19 13.67 -1.70
CA PHE A 282 -19.16 14.56 -0.55
C PHE A 282 -18.44 13.89 0.63
N GLY A 283 -18.06 14.69 1.63
CA GLY A 283 -17.29 14.20 2.77
C GLY A 283 -18.08 14.15 4.08
N GLY A 284 -19.29 14.71 4.11
CA GLY A 284 -20.07 14.90 5.33
C GLY A 284 -20.38 13.58 6.04
N ALA A 285 -20.78 12.56 5.28
CA ALA A 285 -21.09 11.23 5.82
C ALA A 285 -19.87 10.40 6.26
N ALA A 286 -18.66 10.87 5.98
CA ALA A 286 -17.41 10.21 6.35
C ALA A 286 -16.69 10.88 7.53
N LEU A 287 -17.20 12.03 8.00
CA LEU A 287 -16.67 12.83 9.11
C LEU A 287 -17.59 12.72 10.33
N ASP A 288 -17.41 11.64 11.09
CA ASP A 288 -18.09 11.38 12.36
C ASP A 288 -17.33 11.96 13.57
N VAL A 289 -18.07 12.34 14.62
CA VAL A 289 -17.48 12.79 15.89
C VAL A 289 -17.05 11.59 16.73
N ASP A 290 -15.76 11.25 16.66
CA ASP A 290 -15.27 10.01 17.22
C ASP A 290 -14.59 10.17 18.61
N ASN A 291 -14.04 11.36 18.87
CA ASN A 291 -13.39 11.76 20.13
C ASN A 291 -13.49 13.30 20.34
N GLU A 292 -13.02 13.77 21.50
CA GLU A 292 -13.08 15.19 21.90
C GLU A 292 -12.31 16.13 20.95
N ARG A 293 -11.18 15.66 20.41
CA ARG A 293 -10.40 16.43 19.44
C ARG A 293 -11.18 16.61 18.14
N ASP A 294 -11.78 15.54 17.62
CA ASP A 294 -12.58 15.60 16.39
C ASP A 294 -13.78 16.53 16.56
N PHE A 295 -14.46 16.47 17.70
CA PHE A 295 -15.53 17.40 18.04
C PHE A 295 -15.06 18.86 18.03
N ASN A 296 -13.96 19.17 18.71
CA ASN A 296 -13.44 20.54 18.78
C ASN A 296 -13.02 21.07 17.40
N ILE A 297 -12.42 20.23 16.56
CA ILE A 297 -12.06 20.61 15.18
C ILE A 297 -13.32 20.85 14.36
N ILE A 298 -14.29 19.94 14.39
CA ILE A 298 -15.56 20.10 13.69
C ILE A 298 -16.24 21.37 14.17
N LYS A 299 -16.27 21.66 15.47
CA LYS A 299 -16.86 22.87 16.03
C LYS A 299 -16.26 24.15 15.45
N VAL A 300 -14.94 24.24 15.37
CA VAL A 300 -14.27 25.43 14.81
C VAL A 300 -14.44 25.51 13.29
N MET A 301 -14.35 24.38 12.59
CA MET A 301 -14.36 24.33 11.13
C MET A 301 -15.76 24.20 10.51
N HIS A 302 -16.80 24.03 11.32
CA HIS A 302 -18.15 23.64 10.88
C HIS A 302 -18.68 24.51 9.75
N LYS A 303 -18.65 25.84 9.94
CA LYS A 303 -19.14 26.80 8.95
C LYS A 303 -18.38 26.70 7.62
N GLU A 304 -17.05 26.71 7.68
CA GLU A 304 -16.18 26.64 6.50
C GLU A 304 -16.40 25.32 5.73
N TRP A 305 -16.45 24.20 6.45
CA TRP A 305 -16.64 22.88 5.85
C TRP A 305 -18.03 22.72 5.23
N MET A 306 -19.07 23.30 5.83
CA MET A 306 -20.40 23.35 5.23
C MET A 306 -20.46 24.25 3.98
N GLU A 307 -19.76 25.39 3.97
CA GLU A 307 -19.61 26.24 2.78
C GLU A 307 -18.88 25.49 1.65
N TYR A 308 -17.81 24.77 1.98
CA TYR A 308 -17.09 23.93 1.02
C TYR A 308 -17.98 22.84 0.40
N GLN A 309 -18.83 22.18 1.18
CA GLN A 309 -19.76 21.19 0.63
C GLN A 309 -20.80 21.81 -0.31
N LYS A 310 -21.28 23.03 0.00
CA LYS A 310 -22.17 23.78 -0.89
C LYS A 310 -21.48 24.16 -2.21
N ASP A 311 -20.24 24.66 -2.16
CA ASP A 311 -19.46 24.99 -3.35
C ASP A 311 -19.17 23.75 -4.22
N ARG A 312 -18.82 22.62 -3.59
CA ARG A 312 -18.63 21.35 -4.32
C ARG A 312 -19.88 20.91 -5.06
N ARG A 313 -21.06 21.07 -4.46
CA ARG A 313 -22.34 20.77 -5.11
C ARG A 313 -22.50 21.62 -6.39
N GLN A 314 -22.31 22.93 -6.30
CA GLN A 314 -22.41 23.83 -7.46
C GLN A 314 -21.44 23.43 -8.58
N LYS A 315 -20.18 23.10 -8.22
CA LYS A 315 -19.17 22.62 -9.17
C LYS A 315 -19.56 21.29 -9.83
N GLN A 316 -20.24 20.39 -9.12
CA GLN A 316 -20.73 19.13 -9.69
C GLN A 316 -21.88 19.35 -10.67
N GLU A 317 -22.84 20.21 -10.33
CA GLU A 317 -23.97 20.56 -11.22
C GLU A 317 -23.44 21.13 -12.55
N VAL A 318 -22.49 22.06 -12.51
CA VAL A 318 -21.84 22.63 -13.70
C VAL A 318 -21.06 21.59 -14.51
N ARG A 319 -20.33 20.67 -13.84
CA ARG A 319 -19.57 19.61 -14.52
C ARG A 319 -20.48 18.58 -15.20
N SER A 320 -21.58 18.20 -14.57
CA SER A 320 -22.56 17.27 -15.14
C SER A 320 -23.15 17.82 -16.43
N GLN A 321 -23.39 19.13 -16.49
CA GLN A 321 -23.92 19.82 -17.66
C GLN A 321 -22.93 19.84 -18.84
N LYS A 322 -21.62 20.04 -18.56
CA LYS A 322 -20.56 20.00 -19.60
C LYS A 322 -20.23 18.58 -20.10
N LYS A 323 -20.39 17.56 -19.25
CA LYS A 323 -20.02 16.17 -19.57
C LYS A 323 -20.92 15.56 -20.66
N ASN A 324 -22.19 15.97 -20.71
CA ASN A 324 -23.14 15.53 -21.74
C ASN A 324 -22.76 16.00 -23.15
N SER A 325 -21.98 17.08 -23.29
CA SER A 325 -21.52 17.59 -24.59
C SER A 325 -20.19 16.99 -25.08
N PHE A 326 -19.36 16.48 -24.17
CA PHE A 326 -17.99 16.01 -24.50
C PHE A 326 -17.87 14.49 -24.68
N LEU A 327 -18.84 13.72 -24.15
CA LEU A 327 -18.83 12.25 -24.20
C LEU A 327 -19.03 11.68 -25.61
N LEU A 328 -19.57 12.47 -26.55
CA LEU A 328 -19.76 12.10 -27.95
C LEU A 328 -18.46 12.09 -28.78
N LEU A 329 -17.36 12.69 -28.32
CA LEU A 329 -16.16 12.88 -29.15
C LEU A 329 -14.95 12.00 -28.79
N LEU A 330 -14.89 11.41 -27.59
CA LEU A 330 -13.62 10.89 -27.04
C LEU A 330 -13.52 9.34 -26.99
N VAL A 331 -14.60 8.63 -27.31
CA VAL A 331 -14.70 7.17 -27.13
C VAL A 331 -14.02 6.37 -28.26
N SER A 332 -13.70 6.97 -29.42
CA SER A 332 -13.19 6.21 -30.57
C SER A 332 -11.67 5.97 -30.63
N CYS A 333 -10.84 6.71 -29.88
CA CYS A 333 -9.38 6.72 -30.16
C CYS A 333 -8.46 6.13 -29.08
N ILE A 334 -8.91 5.92 -27.83
CA ILE A 334 -7.96 5.71 -26.69
C ILE A 334 -7.88 4.25 -26.22
N LEU A 335 -8.92 3.45 -26.46
CA LEU A 335 -9.02 2.06 -25.96
C LEU A 335 -8.02 1.05 -26.59
N PRO A 336 -7.62 1.13 -27.88
CA PRO A 336 -6.69 0.15 -28.46
C PRO A 336 -5.25 0.35 -27.96
N LEU A 337 -4.80 1.60 -27.80
CA LEU A 337 -3.41 1.92 -27.43
C LEU A 337 -3.06 1.51 -25.99
N ALA A 338 -4.02 1.60 -25.07
CA ALA A 338 -3.81 1.25 -23.67
C ALA A 338 -3.67 -0.27 -23.45
N SER A 339 -4.30 -1.08 -24.32
CA SER A 339 -4.27 -2.55 -24.24
C SER A 339 -2.91 -3.14 -24.64
N CYS A 340 -2.23 -2.54 -25.63
CA CYS A 340 -0.89 -2.96 -26.06
C CYS A 340 0.21 -2.63 -25.03
N PHE A 341 0.00 -1.64 -24.15
CA PHE A 341 1.01 -1.24 -23.16
C PHE A 341 1.03 -2.13 -21.91
N LEU A 342 -0.04 -2.91 -21.66
CA LEU A 342 -0.20 -3.75 -20.47
C LEU A 342 0.44 -5.14 -20.57
N LEU A 343 0.97 -5.52 -21.73
CA LEU A 343 1.56 -6.86 -21.98
C LEU A 343 3.08 -6.94 -21.77
N LEU A 344 3.76 -5.86 -21.37
CA LEU A 344 5.23 -5.80 -21.42
C LEU A 344 5.94 -5.53 -20.08
N VAL A 345 5.26 -5.51 -18.93
CA VAL A 345 5.94 -5.25 -17.64
C VAL A 345 6.05 -6.52 -16.78
N PRO A 346 7.27 -7.06 -16.61
CA PRO A 346 7.54 -8.20 -15.77
C PRO A 346 7.77 -7.71 -14.33
N ALA A 347 6.91 -8.16 -13.44
CA ALA A 347 7.18 -8.13 -12.01
C ALA A 347 8.31 -9.13 -11.68
N ASN A 348 9.24 -8.72 -10.83
CA ASN A 348 10.34 -9.49 -10.19
C ASN A 348 11.74 -9.30 -10.80
N ALA A 349 12.48 -8.30 -10.32
CA ALA A 349 13.81 -8.54 -9.75
C ALA A 349 14.18 -7.36 -8.85
N TYR A 350 14.75 -7.66 -7.68
CA TYR A 350 15.14 -6.65 -6.71
C TYR A 350 16.57 -6.95 -6.26
N ALA A 351 17.55 -6.18 -6.75
CA ALA A 351 18.95 -6.31 -6.38
C ALA A 351 19.79 -5.03 -6.60
N TRP A 352 21.05 -5.02 -6.11
CA TRP A 352 22.06 -4.01 -6.42
C TRP A 352 22.36 -4.04 -7.90
N GLY A 353 22.79 -2.90 -8.39
CA GLY A 353 22.52 -2.54 -9.76
C GLY A 353 23.24 -3.39 -10.79
N ALA A 354 22.50 -3.99 -11.72
CA ALA A 354 23.10 -4.48 -12.96
C ALA A 354 23.81 -3.35 -13.73
N GLY A 355 23.36 -2.09 -13.54
CA GLY A 355 23.95 -0.91 -14.14
C GLY A 355 25.36 -0.62 -13.63
N ILE A 356 25.56 -0.53 -12.32
CA ILE A 356 26.86 -0.22 -11.72
C ILE A 356 27.89 -1.33 -11.98
N HIS A 357 27.52 -2.61 -11.85
CA HIS A 357 28.44 -3.71 -12.15
C HIS A 357 28.81 -3.78 -13.63
N MET A 358 27.88 -3.44 -14.51
CA MET A 358 28.18 -3.34 -15.94
C MET A 358 29.14 -2.17 -16.23
N LYS A 359 28.95 -1.01 -15.57
CA LYS A 359 29.87 0.12 -15.68
C LYS A 359 31.28 -0.27 -15.21
N GLU A 360 31.39 -0.96 -14.08
CA GLU A 360 32.67 -1.41 -13.53
C GLU A 360 33.35 -2.46 -14.42
N GLY A 361 32.59 -3.42 -14.94
CA GLY A 361 33.08 -4.40 -15.90
C GLY A 361 33.63 -3.74 -17.18
N VAL A 362 32.89 -2.80 -17.76
CA VAL A 362 33.34 -2.04 -18.94
C VAL A 362 34.61 -1.24 -18.62
N PHE A 363 34.69 -0.61 -17.45
CA PHE A 363 35.91 0.10 -17.03
C PHE A 363 37.15 -0.79 -17.02
N ILE A 364 37.04 -2.03 -16.52
CA ILE A 364 38.17 -2.98 -16.51
C ILE A 364 38.59 -3.35 -17.94
N LEU A 365 37.63 -3.60 -18.83
CA LEU A 365 37.91 -3.89 -20.25
C LEU A 365 38.58 -2.71 -20.97
N ASP A 366 38.21 -1.47 -20.62
CA ASP A 366 38.85 -0.28 -21.17
C ASP A 366 40.26 -0.03 -20.58
N ASN A 367 40.61 -0.70 -19.48
CA ASN A 367 41.84 -0.47 -18.71
C ASN A 367 42.60 -1.76 -18.35
N LEU A 368 42.67 -2.72 -19.27
CA LEU A 368 43.32 -4.03 -19.07
C LEU A 368 44.79 -3.95 -18.59
N LYS A 369 45.48 -2.84 -18.86
CA LYS A 369 46.85 -2.57 -18.34
C LYS A 369 46.93 -2.50 -16.81
N LEU A 370 45.81 -2.34 -16.11
CA LEU A 370 45.75 -2.24 -14.65
C LEU A 370 45.81 -3.61 -13.96
N ILE A 371 45.54 -4.70 -14.68
CA ILE A 371 45.41 -6.05 -14.13
C ILE A 371 46.55 -6.97 -14.61
N LEU A 372 46.59 -8.22 -14.13
CA LEU A 372 47.63 -9.17 -14.54
C LEU A 372 47.59 -9.46 -16.06
N PRO A 373 48.74 -9.52 -16.76
CA PRO A 373 48.78 -9.72 -18.21
C PRO A 373 48.03 -10.94 -18.70
N HIS A 374 48.19 -12.09 -18.04
CA HIS A 374 47.51 -13.32 -18.45
C HIS A 374 45.98 -13.24 -18.27
N ILE A 375 45.49 -12.51 -17.26
CA ILE A 375 44.05 -12.27 -17.08
C ILE A 375 43.58 -11.29 -18.14
N ALA A 376 44.35 -10.22 -18.39
CA ALA A 376 44.06 -9.24 -19.43
C ALA A 376 43.88 -9.88 -20.81
N ASP A 377 44.74 -10.83 -21.18
CA ASP A 377 44.65 -11.55 -22.47
C ASP A 377 43.34 -12.35 -22.58
N ILE A 378 42.93 -13.02 -21.50
CA ILE A 378 41.65 -13.75 -21.43
C ILE A 378 40.47 -12.78 -21.56
N LEU A 379 40.45 -11.69 -20.77
CA LEU A 379 39.35 -10.73 -20.79
C LEU A 379 39.25 -10.00 -22.15
N LYS A 380 40.39 -9.75 -22.81
CA LYS A 380 40.45 -9.17 -24.14
C LYS A 380 39.86 -10.10 -25.21
N ALA A 381 40.11 -11.40 -25.08
CA ALA A 381 39.59 -12.41 -26.00
C ALA A 381 38.09 -12.71 -25.76
N PHE A 382 37.63 -12.65 -24.50
CA PHE A 382 36.26 -13.02 -24.10
C PHE A 382 35.55 -11.91 -23.29
N PRO A 383 35.38 -10.70 -23.87
CA PRO A 383 34.86 -9.54 -23.14
C PRO A 383 33.39 -9.71 -22.75
N TYR A 384 32.57 -10.37 -23.59
CA TYR A 384 31.14 -10.56 -23.30
C TYR A 384 30.91 -11.59 -22.19
N ASP A 385 31.73 -12.64 -22.11
CA ASP A 385 31.68 -13.65 -21.05
C ASP A 385 32.07 -13.05 -19.71
N TYR A 386 33.12 -12.21 -19.69
CA TYR A 386 33.49 -11.42 -18.52
C TYR A 386 32.36 -10.50 -18.05
N LEU A 387 31.80 -9.68 -18.95
CA LEU A 387 30.68 -8.81 -18.62
C LEU A 387 29.44 -9.60 -18.18
N TYR A 388 29.25 -10.82 -18.70
CA TYR A 388 28.17 -11.68 -18.25
C TYR A 388 28.39 -12.15 -16.81
N GLY A 389 29.62 -12.55 -16.49
CA GLY A 389 30.07 -12.83 -15.13
C GLY A 389 29.71 -11.71 -14.15
N CYS A 390 30.02 -10.45 -14.52
CA CYS A 390 29.79 -9.26 -13.68
C CYS A 390 28.32 -9.04 -13.25
N ILE A 391 27.35 -9.62 -13.96
CA ILE A 391 25.91 -9.44 -13.67
C ILE A 391 25.19 -10.76 -13.37
N SER A 392 25.85 -11.89 -13.54
CA SER A 392 25.21 -13.22 -13.46
C SER A 392 24.88 -13.66 -12.03
N ALA A 393 25.62 -13.19 -11.03
CA ALA A 393 25.38 -13.53 -9.62
C ALA A 393 23.97 -13.11 -9.16
N ASP A 394 23.43 -12.02 -9.70
CA ASP A 394 22.10 -11.50 -9.38
C ASP A 394 20.94 -12.27 -10.02
N ILE A 395 21.21 -13.20 -10.95
CA ILE A 395 20.17 -14.05 -11.55
C ILE A 395 19.50 -14.90 -10.47
N PHE A 396 20.19 -15.29 -9.41
CA PHE A 396 19.65 -16.13 -8.34
C PHE A 396 18.84 -15.32 -7.32
N ILE A 397 17.66 -14.88 -7.74
CA ILE A 397 16.68 -14.13 -6.92
C ILE A 397 16.30 -14.91 -5.65
N GLY A 398 16.52 -14.31 -4.47
CA GLY A 398 16.12 -14.89 -3.18
C GLY A 398 16.96 -14.47 -1.97
N LYS A 399 17.34 -13.18 -1.90
CA LYS A 399 18.29 -12.62 -0.92
C LYS A 399 17.93 -12.97 0.53
N GLY A 400 18.72 -13.85 1.14
CA GLY A 400 18.73 -14.09 2.58
C GLY A 400 19.90 -13.34 3.21
N HIS A 401 19.69 -12.71 4.37
CA HIS A 401 20.72 -11.96 5.11
C HIS A 401 21.57 -12.89 5.98
N LYS A 402 21.80 -14.13 5.55
CA LYS A 402 22.52 -15.14 6.33
C LYS A 402 23.52 -15.82 5.41
N ARG A 403 24.79 -15.80 5.83
CA ARG A 403 25.87 -16.60 5.25
C ARG A 403 25.42 -18.06 5.16
N ARG A 404 25.42 -18.59 3.94
CA ARG A 404 25.25 -20.02 3.67
C ARG A 404 26.26 -20.44 2.62
N ASP A 405 26.79 -21.64 2.75
CA ASP A 405 27.80 -22.18 1.83
C ASP A 405 27.22 -22.51 0.43
N ASP A 406 25.90 -22.40 0.26
CA ASP A 406 25.15 -22.63 -0.97
C ASP A 406 24.61 -21.33 -1.62
N HIS A 407 25.06 -20.16 -1.15
CA HIS A 407 24.65 -18.85 -1.65
C HIS A 407 25.56 -18.37 -2.79
N CYS A 408 25.00 -17.81 -3.86
CA CYS A 408 25.74 -17.28 -5.03
C CYS A 408 26.75 -16.21 -4.65
N HIS A 409 26.38 -15.31 -3.73
CA HIS A 409 27.27 -14.26 -3.23
C HIS A 409 28.22 -14.79 -2.16
N ASN A 410 29.08 -15.74 -2.52
CA ASN A 410 30.05 -16.35 -1.62
C ASN A 410 31.36 -16.58 -2.39
N TRP A 411 32.49 -16.17 -1.81
CA TRP A 411 33.81 -16.34 -2.41
C TRP A 411 34.09 -17.78 -2.82
N SER A 412 33.62 -18.77 -2.05
CA SER A 412 33.82 -20.18 -2.38
C SER A 412 33.15 -20.60 -3.68
N ILE A 413 32.06 -19.95 -4.10
CA ILE A 413 31.40 -20.20 -5.40
C ILE A 413 32.26 -19.61 -6.52
N GLY A 414 32.67 -18.34 -6.42
CA GLY A 414 33.54 -17.71 -7.42
C GLY A 414 34.90 -18.42 -7.56
N GLN A 415 35.49 -18.88 -6.45
CA GLN A 415 36.72 -19.67 -6.46
C GLN A 415 36.53 -21.06 -7.06
N LYS A 416 35.38 -21.72 -6.83
CA LYS A 416 35.03 -22.97 -7.51
C LYS A 416 34.86 -22.75 -9.01
N MET A 417 34.20 -21.67 -9.43
CA MET A 417 34.08 -21.28 -10.83
C MET A 417 35.47 -21.13 -11.46
N LEU A 418 36.36 -20.34 -10.85
CA LEU A 418 37.71 -20.19 -11.39
C LEU A 418 38.51 -21.51 -11.43
N LYS A 419 38.34 -22.38 -10.41
CA LYS A 419 39.04 -23.67 -10.34
C LYS A 419 38.55 -24.69 -11.36
N TYR A 420 37.25 -24.72 -11.65
CA TYR A 420 36.62 -25.71 -12.54
C TYR A 420 36.37 -25.18 -13.95
N ALA A 421 36.75 -23.94 -14.25
CA ALA A 421 36.71 -23.40 -15.59
C ALA A 421 37.51 -24.29 -16.56
N ASP A 422 36.83 -24.75 -17.59
CA ASP A 422 37.30 -25.71 -18.59
C ASP A 422 37.72 -25.04 -19.91
N SER A 423 37.47 -23.74 -20.04
CA SER A 423 37.77 -22.97 -21.25
C SER A 423 38.14 -21.52 -20.92
N ASN A 424 38.63 -20.77 -21.91
CA ASN A 424 38.96 -19.35 -21.70
C ASN A 424 37.68 -18.51 -21.52
N GLU A 425 36.56 -18.91 -22.15
CA GLU A 425 35.22 -18.34 -21.96
C GLU A 425 34.77 -18.46 -20.49
N THR A 426 34.82 -19.67 -19.92
CA THR A 426 34.40 -19.93 -18.53
C THR A 426 35.37 -19.32 -17.52
N ASN A 427 36.66 -19.17 -17.87
CA ASN A 427 37.62 -18.38 -17.10
C ASN A 427 37.26 -16.88 -17.09
N ALA A 428 36.98 -16.28 -18.25
CA ALA A 428 36.56 -14.89 -18.34
C ALA A 428 35.28 -14.63 -17.54
N PHE A 429 34.29 -15.51 -17.69
CA PHE A 429 33.06 -15.49 -16.90
C PHE A 429 33.33 -15.56 -15.39
N SER A 430 34.22 -16.45 -14.95
CA SER A 430 34.59 -16.61 -13.54
C SER A 430 35.27 -15.36 -12.98
N TYR A 431 36.16 -14.72 -13.74
CA TYR A 431 36.75 -13.44 -13.34
C TYR A 431 35.70 -12.33 -13.25
N GLY A 432 34.72 -12.30 -14.15
CA GLY A 432 33.59 -11.37 -14.06
C GLY A 432 32.74 -11.59 -12.81
N TYR A 433 32.47 -12.84 -12.48
CA TYR A 433 31.75 -13.22 -11.26
C TYR A 433 32.50 -12.77 -10.01
N LEU A 434 33.81 -12.97 -9.97
CA LEU A 434 34.68 -12.54 -8.88
C LEU A 434 34.74 -11.00 -8.77
N SER A 435 34.79 -10.28 -9.89
CA SER A 435 34.69 -8.82 -9.91
C SER A 435 33.38 -8.31 -9.30
N HIS A 436 32.25 -8.97 -9.59
CA HIS A 436 30.97 -8.66 -8.97
C HIS A 436 31.04 -8.78 -7.44
N LEU A 437 31.52 -9.93 -6.93
CA LEU A 437 31.65 -10.15 -5.49
C LEU A 437 32.58 -9.12 -4.83
N ALA A 438 33.64 -8.70 -5.53
CA ALA A 438 34.58 -7.70 -5.03
C ALA A 438 33.91 -6.32 -4.90
N ALA A 439 33.13 -5.90 -5.90
CA ALA A 439 32.36 -4.66 -5.85
C ALA A 439 31.32 -4.67 -4.71
N ASP A 440 30.68 -5.82 -4.49
CA ASP A 440 29.71 -6.03 -3.42
C ASP A 440 30.29 -5.89 -2.00
N VAL A 441 31.61 -6.04 -1.84
CA VAL A 441 32.25 -5.75 -0.55
C VAL A 441 32.02 -4.29 -0.13
N ILE A 442 32.21 -3.33 -1.05
CA ILE A 442 31.97 -1.91 -0.75
C ILE A 442 30.48 -1.66 -0.47
N ALA A 443 29.63 -2.37 -1.20
CA ALA A 443 28.19 -2.30 -1.11
C ALA A 443 27.61 -2.59 0.25
N HIS A 444 27.83 -3.83 0.64
CA HIS A 444 27.04 -4.49 1.62
C HIS A 444 27.71 -4.38 2.99
N ASN A 445 28.98 -3.99 3.03
CA ASN A 445 29.66 -3.66 4.27
C ASN A 445 29.57 -2.18 4.62
N PHE A 446 29.44 -1.25 3.66
CA PHE A 446 29.47 0.19 3.96
C PHE A 446 28.26 0.95 3.43
N TYR A 447 28.02 0.99 2.12
CA TYR A 447 26.97 1.86 1.56
C TYR A 447 25.57 1.47 2.07
N ILE A 448 25.12 0.24 1.82
CA ILE A 448 23.78 -0.21 2.23
C ILE A 448 23.58 -0.18 3.75
N PRO A 449 24.51 -0.69 4.59
CA PRO A 449 24.41 -0.56 6.04
C PRO A 449 24.32 0.89 6.52
N ASN A 450 25.08 1.82 5.95
CA ASN A 450 24.99 3.25 6.28
C ASN A 450 23.63 3.82 5.91
N GLN A 451 23.10 3.51 4.74
CA GLN A 451 21.76 3.99 4.37
C GLN A 451 20.65 3.39 5.25
N LEU A 452 20.78 2.12 5.64
CA LEU A 452 19.89 1.49 6.62
C LEU A 452 20.08 2.10 8.02
N TYR A 453 21.29 2.50 8.40
CA TYR A 453 21.57 3.15 9.67
C TYR A 453 20.99 4.57 9.73
N LEU A 454 21.12 5.35 8.66
CA LEU A 454 20.66 6.74 8.54
C LEU A 454 19.14 6.86 8.37
N THR A 455 18.49 5.87 7.75
CA THR A 455 17.07 5.97 7.38
C THR A 455 16.12 5.08 8.20
N SER A 456 14.83 5.39 8.18
CA SER A 456 13.77 4.58 8.82
C SER A 456 13.32 3.36 8.00
N SER A 457 13.95 3.12 6.84
CA SER A 457 13.63 2.01 5.93
C SER A 457 13.70 0.63 6.62
N THR A 458 12.96 -0.37 6.16
CA THR A 458 13.11 -1.74 6.71
C THR A 458 14.38 -2.39 6.16
N LYS A 459 14.96 -3.39 6.83
CA LYS A 459 16.19 -4.06 6.34
C LYS A 459 16.04 -4.57 4.90
N ARG A 460 15.00 -5.36 4.63
CA ARG A 460 14.81 -6.01 3.32
C ARG A 460 14.42 -5.04 2.20
N PHE A 461 13.45 -4.16 2.43
CA PHE A 461 13.00 -3.21 1.39
C PHE A 461 13.92 -2.00 1.27
N GLY A 462 14.53 -1.56 2.37
CA GLY A 462 15.55 -0.52 2.37
C GLY A 462 16.79 -0.96 1.61
N HIS A 463 17.25 -2.20 1.82
CA HIS A 463 18.33 -2.80 1.05
C HIS A 463 18.05 -2.66 -0.44
N ILE A 464 16.94 -3.23 -0.93
CA ILE A 464 16.53 -3.14 -2.35
C ILE A 464 16.43 -1.69 -2.85
N TYR A 465 15.86 -0.79 -2.05
CA TYR A 465 15.68 0.61 -2.45
C TYR A 465 17.04 1.29 -2.65
N TRP A 466 17.91 1.22 -1.64
CA TRP A 466 19.26 1.80 -1.71
C TRP A 466 20.10 1.14 -2.77
N GLU A 467 19.75 -0.11 -3.09
CA GLU A 467 20.36 -0.83 -4.15
C GLU A 467 20.08 -0.22 -5.55
N PHE A 468 18.82 0.07 -5.85
CA PHE A 468 18.48 0.78 -7.09
C PHE A 468 18.86 2.27 -7.06
N ARG A 469 19.00 2.88 -5.89
CA ARG A 469 19.36 4.30 -5.79
C ARG A 469 20.77 4.57 -6.30
N SER A 470 21.74 3.67 -6.14
CA SER A 470 23.09 3.86 -6.72
C SER A 470 23.08 3.84 -8.25
N ASP A 471 22.11 3.16 -8.86
CA ASP A 471 21.96 3.06 -10.31
C ASP A 471 21.34 4.31 -10.97
N GLU A 472 20.84 5.26 -10.18
CA GLU A 472 20.27 6.52 -10.70
C GLU A 472 21.29 7.27 -11.56
N TYR A 473 22.57 7.22 -11.19
CA TYR A 473 23.64 7.97 -11.86
C TYR A 473 24.34 7.22 -12.98
N ILE A 474 23.85 6.03 -13.34
CA ILE A 474 24.46 5.19 -14.37
C ILE A 474 23.92 5.59 -15.76
N GLU A 475 24.85 5.88 -16.68
CA GLU A 475 24.52 6.23 -18.06
C GLU A 475 23.78 5.10 -18.78
N LYS A 476 22.83 5.46 -19.64
CA LYS A 476 22.02 4.50 -20.42
C LYS A 476 22.84 3.52 -21.28
N LYS A 477 24.07 3.88 -21.65
CA LYS A 477 24.96 3.02 -22.45
C LYS A 477 25.27 1.71 -21.72
N TYR A 478 25.52 1.73 -20.41
CA TYR A 478 25.84 0.53 -19.65
C TYR A 478 24.64 -0.41 -19.54
N TRP A 479 23.43 0.14 -19.37
CA TRP A 479 22.20 -0.65 -19.39
C TRP A 479 21.92 -1.32 -20.74
N LYS A 480 22.24 -0.64 -21.86
CA LYS A 480 22.18 -1.26 -23.19
C LYS A 480 23.15 -2.44 -23.30
N ILE A 481 24.38 -2.28 -22.80
CA ILE A 481 25.38 -3.35 -22.79
C ILE A 481 24.90 -4.52 -21.92
N ALA A 482 24.39 -4.27 -20.71
CA ALA A 482 23.82 -5.32 -19.84
C ALA A 482 22.69 -6.09 -20.54
N LYS A 483 21.78 -5.39 -21.21
CA LYS A 483 20.71 -6.01 -22.01
C LYS A 483 21.25 -6.83 -23.17
N THR A 484 22.30 -6.38 -23.85
CA THR A 484 22.94 -7.18 -24.90
C THR A 484 23.55 -8.45 -24.30
N VAL A 485 24.35 -8.31 -23.25
CA VAL A 485 25.08 -9.40 -22.60
C VAL A 485 24.13 -10.49 -22.06
N ILE A 486 23.04 -10.13 -21.38
CA ILE A 486 22.11 -11.12 -20.81
C ILE A 486 21.36 -11.94 -21.88
N ASN A 487 21.12 -11.33 -23.04
CA ASN A 487 20.31 -11.90 -24.12
C ASN A 487 21.15 -12.61 -25.19
N ARG A 488 22.48 -12.58 -25.07
CA ARG A 488 23.36 -13.41 -25.90
C ARG A 488 23.17 -14.89 -25.56
N HIS A 489 23.53 -15.74 -26.52
CA HIS A 489 23.60 -17.19 -26.33
C HIS A 489 24.75 -17.54 -25.37
N ASN A 490 24.45 -17.57 -24.07
CA ASN A 490 25.42 -17.88 -23.02
C ASN A 490 25.28 -19.34 -22.53
N HIS A 491 24.88 -20.28 -23.39
CA HIS A 491 24.54 -21.66 -23.02
C HIS A 491 25.66 -22.35 -22.22
N HIS A 492 26.91 -22.22 -22.66
CA HIS A 492 28.06 -22.81 -21.97
C HIS A 492 28.24 -22.26 -20.55
N ASN A 493 28.23 -20.93 -20.38
CA ASN A 493 28.33 -20.29 -19.06
C ASN A 493 27.10 -20.57 -18.17
N ASP A 494 25.91 -20.69 -18.76
CA ASP A 494 24.67 -21.02 -18.06
C ASP A 494 24.70 -22.46 -17.52
N GLU A 495 25.19 -23.41 -18.30
CA GLU A 495 25.38 -24.81 -17.89
C GLU A 495 26.47 -24.91 -16.82
N PHE A 496 27.63 -24.32 -17.08
CA PHE A 496 28.75 -24.23 -16.15
C PHE A 496 28.34 -23.69 -14.77
N MET A 497 27.59 -22.58 -14.75
CA MET A 497 27.10 -21.97 -13.52
C MET A 497 26.05 -22.84 -12.80
N GLN A 498 25.20 -23.56 -13.55
CA GLN A 498 24.20 -24.47 -12.98
C GLN A 498 24.81 -25.72 -12.35
N ASP A 499 25.94 -26.21 -12.88
CA ASP A 499 26.64 -27.36 -12.31
C ASP A 499 27.31 -27.02 -10.98
N ILE A 500 27.77 -25.77 -10.82
CA ILE A 500 28.42 -25.30 -9.60
C ILE A 500 27.40 -24.91 -8.51
N ILE A 501 26.24 -24.35 -8.87
CA ILE A 501 25.22 -23.85 -7.93
C ILE A 501 24.11 -24.87 -7.72
N LYS A 502 23.92 -25.34 -6.48
CA LYS A 502 22.89 -26.35 -6.13
C LYS A 502 21.50 -25.99 -6.65
N LYS A 503 20.85 -26.95 -7.32
CA LYS A 503 19.48 -26.83 -7.85
C LYS A 503 18.48 -26.51 -6.72
N LYS A 504 17.69 -25.45 -6.91
CA LYS A 504 16.54 -25.06 -6.06
C LYS A 504 15.23 -25.29 -6.83
N ILE A 505 14.11 -25.18 -6.13
CA ILE A 505 12.73 -25.45 -6.60
C ILE A 505 12.37 -24.76 -7.94
N ILE A 506 12.97 -23.60 -8.26
CA ILE A 506 12.73 -22.85 -9.50
C ILE A 506 13.91 -23.05 -10.47
N SER A 507 13.60 -23.36 -11.73
CA SER A 507 14.59 -23.56 -12.79
C SER A 507 15.41 -22.30 -13.09
N PHE A 508 16.68 -22.48 -13.45
CA PHE A 508 17.59 -21.38 -13.79
C PHE A 508 17.06 -20.52 -14.94
N ASN A 509 16.55 -21.14 -16.01
CA ASN A 509 15.98 -20.43 -17.17
C ASN A 509 14.84 -19.48 -16.78
N THR A 510 14.02 -19.87 -15.80
CA THR A 510 12.95 -19.00 -15.28
C THR A 510 13.51 -17.80 -14.53
N LYS A 511 14.56 -18.00 -13.72
CA LYS A 511 15.25 -16.93 -13.00
C LYS A 511 15.97 -15.96 -13.96
N LYS A 512 16.70 -16.48 -14.95
CA LYS A 512 17.35 -15.69 -16.00
C LYS A 512 16.36 -14.87 -16.79
N ARG A 513 15.19 -15.45 -17.13
CA ARG A 513 14.11 -14.72 -17.80
C ARG A 513 13.60 -13.57 -16.94
N LEU A 514 13.36 -13.77 -15.64
CA LEU A 514 12.94 -12.68 -14.73
C LEU A 514 14.01 -11.60 -14.59
N TYR A 515 15.28 -11.98 -14.50
CA TYR A 515 16.40 -11.05 -14.43
C TYR A 515 16.58 -10.22 -15.71
N SER A 516 16.56 -10.85 -16.90
CA SER A 516 16.64 -10.16 -18.20
C SER A 516 15.58 -9.08 -18.37
N HIS A 517 14.38 -9.40 -17.89
CA HIS A 517 13.24 -8.49 -17.85
C HIS A 517 13.46 -7.28 -16.93
N SER A 518 14.13 -7.45 -15.79
CA SER A 518 14.45 -6.34 -14.88
C SER A 518 15.48 -5.35 -15.42
N ILE A 519 16.32 -5.79 -16.35
CA ILE A 519 17.35 -4.96 -16.98
C ILE A 519 16.90 -4.34 -18.31
N ASN A 520 15.58 -4.34 -18.59
CA ASN A 520 15.02 -3.79 -19.81
C ASN A 520 15.03 -2.25 -19.80
N VAL A 521 15.75 -1.66 -20.77
CA VAL A 521 16.07 -0.23 -20.84
C VAL A 521 14.82 0.68 -20.84
N ASN A 522 13.72 0.26 -21.48
CA ASN A 522 12.49 1.06 -21.53
C ASN A 522 11.87 1.23 -20.15
N ASP A 523 11.79 0.13 -19.39
CA ASP A 523 11.29 0.12 -18.02
C ASP A 523 12.23 0.94 -17.11
N ILE A 524 13.54 0.79 -17.27
CA ILE A 524 14.55 1.52 -16.48
C ILE A 524 14.42 3.04 -16.67
N THR A 525 14.19 3.56 -17.88
CA THR A 525 14.07 5.01 -18.07
C THR A 525 12.84 5.63 -17.41
N LEU A 526 11.74 4.88 -17.37
CA LEU A 526 10.52 5.27 -16.64
C LEU A 526 10.77 5.22 -15.13
N TRP A 527 11.52 4.22 -14.66
CA TRP A 527 11.88 4.06 -13.26
C TRP A 527 12.91 5.06 -12.76
N GLN A 528 13.97 5.38 -13.53
CA GLN A 528 14.93 6.43 -13.19
C GLN A 528 14.21 7.76 -12.99
N LYS A 529 13.27 8.11 -13.88
CA LYS A 529 12.42 9.31 -13.70
C LYS A 529 11.58 9.24 -12.43
N ALA A 530 11.03 8.08 -12.09
CA ALA A 530 10.28 7.89 -10.84
C ALA A 530 11.18 8.02 -9.59
N VAL A 531 12.38 7.43 -9.61
CA VAL A 531 13.38 7.53 -8.53
C VAL A 531 13.85 8.96 -8.35
N THR A 532 14.13 9.70 -9.44
CA THR A 532 14.51 11.11 -9.41
C THR A 532 13.37 12.01 -8.90
N MET A 533 12.11 11.68 -9.19
CA MET A 533 10.97 12.38 -8.60
C MET A 533 10.84 12.11 -7.10
N VAL A 534 11.11 10.88 -6.67
CA VAL A 534 11.12 10.50 -5.25
C VAL A 534 12.30 11.13 -4.51
N SER A 535 13.51 11.19 -5.10
CA SER A 535 14.70 11.79 -4.50
C SER A 535 14.51 13.28 -4.22
N LYS A 536 13.88 14.02 -5.15
CA LYS A 536 13.49 15.43 -4.96
C LYS A 536 12.51 15.66 -3.81
N SER A 537 11.81 14.63 -3.36
CA SER A 537 10.87 14.65 -2.22
C SER A 537 11.40 13.93 -0.96
N SER A 538 12.57 13.30 -1.06
CA SER A 538 13.19 12.55 0.02
C SER A 538 13.97 13.51 0.91
N ARG A 539 13.76 13.40 2.24
CA ARG A 539 14.59 14.08 3.24
C ARG A 539 16.03 13.53 3.28
N TRP A 540 16.26 12.36 2.67
CA TRP A 540 17.53 11.63 2.68
C TRP A 540 18.00 11.51 1.23
N ASP A 541 18.76 12.51 0.78
CA ASP A 541 19.41 12.49 -0.54
C ASP A 541 20.77 11.81 -0.44
N VAL A 542 21.21 11.16 -1.51
CA VAL A 542 22.53 10.56 -1.60
C VAL A 542 23.26 11.28 -2.72
N GLU A 543 24.26 12.08 -2.35
CA GLU A 543 24.96 12.91 -3.33
C GLU A 543 25.67 12.07 -4.39
N LYS A 544 25.62 12.54 -5.65
CA LYS A 544 26.35 11.92 -6.76
C LYS A 544 27.84 11.73 -6.44
N LYS A 545 28.46 12.72 -5.78
CA LYS A 545 29.87 12.66 -5.36
C LYS A 545 30.17 11.48 -4.44
N TYR A 546 29.25 11.14 -3.54
CA TYR A 546 29.39 10.00 -2.63
C TYR A 546 29.29 8.67 -3.39
N ILE A 547 28.36 8.55 -4.35
CA ILE A 547 28.28 7.37 -5.22
C ILE A 547 29.52 7.23 -6.10
N GLU A 548 30.04 8.32 -6.65
CA GLU A 548 31.29 8.34 -7.42
C GLU A 548 32.49 7.91 -6.57
N PHE A 549 32.57 8.40 -5.33
CA PHE A 549 33.58 7.97 -4.36
C PHE A 549 33.50 6.47 -4.06
N LEU A 550 32.30 5.95 -3.76
CA LEU A 550 32.11 4.51 -3.52
C LEU A 550 32.44 3.66 -4.74
N ASN A 551 32.03 4.09 -5.94
CA ASN A 551 32.34 3.40 -7.18
C ASN A 551 33.86 3.38 -7.46
N LYS A 552 34.58 4.46 -7.12
CA LYS A 552 36.05 4.48 -7.18
C LYS A 552 36.66 3.42 -6.26
N LEU A 553 36.17 3.29 -5.03
CA LEU A 553 36.63 2.26 -4.10
C LEU A 553 36.32 0.84 -4.61
N SER A 554 35.11 0.62 -5.16
CA SER A 554 34.74 -0.66 -5.78
C SER A 554 35.70 -1.03 -6.90
N LEU A 555 35.99 -0.09 -7.81
CA LEU A 555 36.95 -0.30 -8.89
C LEU A 555 38.36 -0.62 -8.39
N ASN A 556 38.85 0.10 -7.38
CA ASN A 556 40.16 -0.16 -6.78
C ASN A 556 40.24 -1.56 -6.16
N ILE A 557 39.16 -2.03 -5.53
CA ILE A 557 39.06 -3.40 -5.00
C ILE A 557 39.03 -4.44 -6.12
N VAL A 558 38.25 -4.20 -7.19
CA VAL A 558 38.18 -5.11 -8.35
C VAL A 558 39.56 -5.22 -9.01
N VAL A 559 40.25 -4.10 -9.23
CA VAL A 559 41.62 -4.11 -9.77
C VAL A 559 42.58 -4.84 -8.83
N SER A 560 42.50 -4.60 -7.52
CA SER A 560 43.30 -5.33 -6.53
C SER A 560 43.11 -6.85 -6.65
N LEU A 561 41.86 -7.30 -6.82
CA LEU A 561 41.51 -8.71 -6.98
C LEU A 561 42.10 -9.28 -8.27
N LEU A 562 41.90 -8.61 -9.40
CA LEU A 562 42.43 -9.05 -10.69
C LEU A 562 43.96 -8.91 -10.79
N LYS A 563 44.62 -8.21 -9.85
CA LYS A 563 46.08 -8.22 -9.70
C LYS A 563 46.58 -9.34 -8.81
N ASN A 564 45.79 -9.76 -7.82
CA ASN A 564 46.16 -10.79 -6.84
C ASN A 564 44.94 -11.66 -6.47
N PRO A 565 44.47 -12.57 -7.36
CA PRO A 565 43.19 -13.27 -7.18
C PRO A 565 43.08 -14.12 -5.91
N HIS A 566 44.20 -14.55 -5.35
CA HIS A 566 44.26 -15.44 -4.19
C HIS A 566 44.53 -14.73 -2.86
N SER A 567 44.97 -13.47 -2.86
CA SER A 567 45.40 -12.75 -1.65
C SER A 567 44.88 -11.32 -1.54
N SER A 568 44.00 -10.90 -2.45
CA SER A 568 43.44 -9.54 -2.44
C SER A 568 42.67 -9.23 -1.16
N LEU A 569 42.67 -7.95 -0.80
CA LEU A 569 42.07 -7.42 0.42
C LEU A 569 40.58 -7.79 0.56
N CYS A 570 39.83 -7.79 -0.54
CA CYS A 570 38.39 -8.08 -0.52
C CYS A 570 38.05 -9.49 -0.04
N LEU A 571 38.98 -10.46 -0.13
CA LEU A 571 38.79 -11.82 0.36
C LEU A 571 38.68 -11.88 1.90
N LYS A 572 39.10 -10.84 2.62
CA LYS A 572 38.92 -10.71 4.07
C LYS A 572 37.49 -10.31 4.46
N TYR A 573 36.70 -9.85 3.50
CA TYR A 573 35.35 -9.32 3.73
C TYR A 573 34.29 -10.28 3.17
N ASP A 574 33.13 -10.30 3.82
CA ASP A 574 31.94 -10.99 3.30
C ASP A 574 31.30 -10.13 2.18
N PRO A 575 31.20 -10.61 0.92
CA PRO A 575 30.52 -9.89 -0.15
C PRO A 575 29.07 -9.58 0.19
N VAL A 576 28.42 -10.39 1.03
CA VAL A 576 27.03 -10.16 1.45
C VAL A 576 26.94 -9.11 2.56
N GLY A 577 28.04 -8.79 3.24
CA GLY A 577 28.07 -7.86 4.37
C GLY A 577 27.11 -8.24 5.50
N THR A 578 26.96 -9.55 5.76
CA THR A 578 25.95 -10.12 6.66
C THR A 578 25.89 -9.41 8.01
N ASP A 579 27.04 -9.20 8.64
CA ASP A 579 27.14 -8.65 10.00
C ASP A 579 26.74 -7.17 10.04
N ASN A 580 27.20 -6.36 9.08
CA ASN A 580 26.88 -4.94 9.00
C ASN A 580 25.40 -4.71 8.64
N LEU A 581 24.85 -5.49 7.71
CA LEU A 581 23.41 -5.45 7.40
C LEU A 581 22.56 -5.85 8.61
N MET A 582 22.96 -6.87 9.36
CA MET A 582 22.23 -7.34 10.53
C MET A 582 22.33 -6.37 11.71
N SER A 583 23.48 -5.72 11.90
CA SER A 583 23.72 -4.79 13.01
C SER A 583 23.20 -3.38 12.76
N SER A 584 23.10 -2.90 11.50
CA SER A 584 22.70 -1.53 11.12
C SER A 584 21.50 -0.96 11.89
N LYS A 585 20.40 -1.70 11.98
CA LYS A 585 19.20 -1.27 12.73
C LYS A 585 19.32 -1.37 14.24
N ARG A 586 20.14 -2.30 14.73
CA ARG A 586 20.44 -2.40 16.17
C ARG A 586 21.28 -1.20 16.59
N ILE A 587 22.34 -0.89 15.85
CA ILE A 587 23.20 0.27 16.07
C ILE A 587 22.39 1.57 15.97
N ARG A 588 21.50 1.70 14.97
CA ARG A 588 20.57 2.86 14.88
C ARG A 588 19.74 3.04 16.14
N ARG A 589 19.13 1.97 16.67
CA ARG A 589 18.30 2.06 17.89
C ARG A 589 19.12 2.52 19.09
N ILE A 590 20.33 1.98 19.25
CA ILE A 590 21.25 2.37 20.31
C ILE A 590 21.63 3.85 20.17
N ALA A 591 22.01 4.28 18.96
CA ALA A 591 22.37 5.67 18.70
C ALA A 591 21.22 6.66 18.98
N ILE A 592 19.97 6.30 18.66
CA ILE A 592 18.80 7.14 18.98
C ILE A 592 18.60 7.25 20.50
N VAL A 593 18.74 6.14 21.22
CA VAL A 593 18.59 6.13 22.69
C VAL A 593 19.69 6.94 23.36
N LEU A 594 20.94 6.78 22.93
CA LEU A 594 22.08 7.48 23.53
C LEU A 594 22.10 8.98 23.20
N ASN A 595 21.79 9.35 21.96
CA ASN A 595 21.98 10.73 21.48
C ASN A 595 20.69 11.56 21.51
N GLY A 596 19.53 10.96 21.82
CA GLY A 596 18.22 11.63 21.81
C GLY A 596 17.77 12.14 20.43
N ARG A 597 18.54 11.87 19.36
CA ARG A 597 18.33 12.35 18.00
C ARG A 597 18.62 11.26 16.97
N PHE A 598 18.07 11.42 15.77
CA PHE A 598 18.35 10.49 14.68
C PHE A 598 19.81 10.62 14.20
N PRO A 599 20.45 9.52 13.78
CA PRO A 599 21.76 9.57 13.15
C PRO A 599 21.77 10.48 11.92
N VAL A 600 22.80 11.30 11.81
CA VAL A 600 23.05 12.21 10.69
C VAL A 600 24.39 11.93 9.99
N GLU A 601 25.23 11.11 10.60
CA GLU A 601 26.53 10.67 10.08
C GLU A 601 26.52 9.17 9.82
N ASN A 602 27.46 8.67 9.02
CA ASN A 602 27.61 7.25 8.75
C ASN A 602 27.91 6.47 10.03
N GLY A 603 27.39 5.24 10.13
CA GLY A 603 27.60 4.35 11.26
C GLY A 603 28.59 3.22 10.99
N PHE A 604 29.04 3.12 9.73
CA PHE A 604 29.97 2.10 9.24
C PHE A 604 31.06 2.80 8.43
N ASP A 605 32.21 2.98 9.06
CA ASP A 605 33.37 3.62 8.42
C ASP A 605 34.08 2.65 7.48
N ILE A 606 34.66 3.22 6.43
CA ILE A 606 35.47 2.47 5.47
C ILE A 606 36.89 2.35 6.04
N PRO A 607 37.43 1.14 6.23
CA PRO A 607 38.77 0.93 6.78
C PRO A 607 39.86 1.61 5.95
N GLU A 608 40.89 2.12 6.62
CA GLU A 608 42.03 2.78 5.96
C GLU A 608 42.70 1.92 4.90
N GLU A 609 42.76 0.60 5.10
CA GLU A 609 43.35 -0.34 4.15
C GLU A 609 42.60 -0.35 2.80
N ILE A 610 41.29 -0.12 2.79
CA ILE A 610 40.49 0.03 1.56
C ILE A 610 40.73 1.42 0.96
N LEU A 611 40.77 2.47 1.80
CA LEU A 611 41.01 3.84 1.35
C LEU A 611 42.39 4.05 0.73
N LYS A 612 43.40 3.28 1.15
CA LYS A 612 44.78 3.31 0.63
C LYS A 612 44.92 2.64 -0.74
N LEU A 613 43.94 1.87 -1.21
CA LEU A 613 43.96 1.33 -2.57
C LEU A 613 43.76 2.47 -3.57
N ASN A 614 44.76 2.69 -4.44
CA ASN A 614 44.75 3.78 -5.40
C ASN A 614 45.32 3.33 -6.76
N TYR A 615 44.54 2.53 -7.49
CA TYR A 615 44.85 2.11 -8.85
C TYR A 615 44.14 2.94 -9.92
N VAL A 616 42.98 3.53 -9.58
CA VAL A 616 42.10 4.33 -10.44
C VAL A 616 42.11 5.79 -10.05
#